data_AF-A0AAW2TCJ1-F1
#
_entry.id   AF-A0AAW2TCJ1-F1
#
_cell.length_a   1.000
_cell.length_b   1.000
_cell.length_c   1.000
_cell.angle_alpha   90.00
_cell.angle_beta   90.00
_cell.angle_gamma   90.00
#
_symmetry.space_group_name_H-M   'P 1'
#
loop_
_entity.id
_entity.type
_entity.pdbx_description
1 polymer ?
#
loop_
_entity_poly.entity_id
_entity_poly.type
_entity_poly.pdbx_seq_one_letter_code
_entity_poly.pdbx_strand_id
1 'polypeptide(L)'
;MRRDIEQMSIQIGLLQRAMSNAPVVAHDVGARLRIPEPKAYSGARDANEVENFLFDMEQYFLAANVEDEARKVSTATMYLTGDAKLWWRIKYSEIQANRVQLDTWALLREAIRVEFFPENVEYNARQALRKL
;
A
#
# COMPACT_ATOMS: atom_id res chain seq x y z
N MET A 1 37.68 -19.88 49.13
CA MET A 1 36.20 -19.89 49.01
C MET A 1 35.56 -18.52 49.23
N ARG A 2 35.68 -17.87 50.40
CA ARG A 2 35.03 -16.55 50.64
C ARG A 2 35.63 -15.40 49.80
N ARG A 3 36.96 -15.36 49.65
CA ARG A 3 37.65 -14.35 48.82
C ARG A 3 37.34 -14.47 47.32
N ASP A 4 37.10 -15.69 46.85
CA ASP A 4 36.81 -15.96 45.44
C ASP A 4 35.42 -15.45 45.05
N ILE A 5 34.45 -15.57 45.97
CA ILE A 5 33.09 -15.03 45.81
C ILE A 5 33.11 -13.50 45.80
N GLU A 6 33.92 -12.88 46.65
CA GLU A 6 34.09 -11.42 46.68
C GLU A 6 34.71 -10.90 45.39
N GLN A 7 35.78 -11.53 44.89
CA GLN A 7 36.37 -11.16 43.59
C GLN A 7 35.39 -11.31 42.43
N MET A 8 34.62 -12.41 42.41
CA MET A 8 33.64 -12.66 41.37
C MET A 8 32.50 -11.62 41.39
N SER A 9 32.08 -11.18 42.57
CA SER A 9 31.07 -10.11 42.71
C SER A 9 31.56 -8.75 42.19
N ILE A 10 32.84 -8.43 42.42
CA ILE A 10 33.48 -7.21 41.90
C ILE A 10 33.57 -7.29 40.37
N GLN A 11 33.98 -8.43 39.82
CA GLN A 11 34.12 -8.62 38.38
C GLN A 11 32.76 -8.51 37.65
N ILE A 12 31.69 -9.05 38.23
CA ILE A 12 30.32 -8.90 37.73
C ILE A 12 29.90 -7.42 37.77
N GLY A 13 30.16 -6.71 38.86
CA GLY A 13 29.84 -5.29 38.98
C GLY A 13 30.56 -4.42 37.95
N LEU A 14 31.83 -4.73 37.65
CA LEU A 14 32.61 -4.03 36.63
C LEU A 14 32.12 -4.33 35.21
N LEU A 15 31.76 -5.59 34.91
CA LEU A 15 31.19 -5.99 33.63
C LEU A 15 29.84 -5.32 33.38
N GLN A 16 28.96 -5.29 34.38
CA GLN A 16 27.66 -4.62 34.29
C GLN A 16 27.83 -3.12 34.00
N ARG A 17 28.77 -2.47 34.69
CA ARG A 17 29.07 -1.05 34.50
C ARG A 17 29.69 -0.74 33.13
N ALA A 18 30.52 -1.64 32.60
CA ALA A 18 31.08 -1.54 31.26
C ALA A 18 30.00 -1.71 30.17
N MET A 19 29.03 -2.59 30.38
CA MET A 19 27.88 -2.76 29.47
C MET A 19 26.94 -1.54 29.51
N SER A 20 26.76 -0.90 30.66
CA SER A 20 25.96 0.34 30.78
C SER A 20 26.63 1.57 30.15
N ASN A 21 27.97 1.58 30.06
CA ASN A 21 28.75 2.65 29.45
C ASN A 21 29.17 2.37 28.00
N ALA A 22 28.84 1.19 27.45
CA ALA A 22 28.99 0.96 26.03
C ALA A 22 28.03 1.90 25.29
N PRO A 23 28.48 2.62 24.25
CA PRO A 23 27.52 3.27 23.36
C PRO A 23 26.60 2.17 22.88
N VAL A 24 25.31 2.30 23.17
CA VAL A 24 24.28 1.54 22.48
C VAL A 24 24.52 1.91 21.03
N VAL A 25 25.19 1.03 20.28
CA VAL A 25 25.05 1.06 18.84
C VAL A 25 23.58 0.77 18.67
N ALA A 26 22.80 1.84 18.53
CA ALA A 26 21.46 1.75 18.04
C ALA A 26 21.63 1.07 16.69
N HIS A 27 21.49 -0.26 16.67
CA HIS A 27 20.93 -0.89 15.50
C HIS A 27 19.71 -0.06 15.21
N ASP A 28 19.70 0.56 14.03
CA ASP A 28 18.56 1.28 13.54
C ASP A 28 17.42 0.26 13.42
N VAL A 29 16.72 0.02 14.54
CA VAL A 29 15.46 -0.73 14.60
C VAL A 29 14.35 0.05 13.87
N GLY A 30 14.70 1.20 13.29
CA GLY A 30 13.84 2.18 12.66
C GLY A 30 14.12 2.41 11.19
N ALA A 31 14.78 1.49 10.48
CA ALA A 31 14.70 1.45 9.02
C ALA A 31 13.25 1.04 8.64
N ARG A 32 12.29 1.93 8.89
CA ARG A 32 10.92 1.81 8.41
C ARG A 32 11.03 1.63 6.91
N LEU A 33 10.74 0.41 6.46
CA LEU A 33 10.76 0.05 5.06
C LEU A 33 9.93 1.11 4.33
N ARG A 34 10.57 1.92 3.47
CA ARG A 34 9.84 2.91 2.68
C ARG A 34 9.03 2.13 1.67
N ILE A 35 7.72 2.10 1.88
CA ILE A 35 6.80 1.46 0.96
C ILE A 35 6.81 2.29 -0.34
N PRO A 36 7.15 1.68 -1.49
CA PRO A 36 7.08 2.38 -2.77
C PRO A 36 5.67 2.90 -3.02
N GLU A 37 5.54 4.15 -3.49
CA GLU A 37 4.26 4.71 -3.86
C GLU A 37 3.74 4.07 -5.16
N PRO A 38 2.43 3.75 -5.25
CA PRO A 38 1.82 3.24 -6.48
C PRO A 38 1.94 4.21 -7.64
N LYS A 39 1.97 3.67 -8.85
CA LYS A 39 1.89 4.49 -10.06
C LYS A 39 0.51 5.13 -10.16
N ALA A 40 0.48 6.44 -10.41
CA ALA A 40 -0.77 7.15 -10.67
C ALA A 40 -1.43 6.67 -11.96
N TYR A 41 -2.76 6.58 -11.95
CA TYR A 41 -3.56 6.16 -13.10
C TYR A 41 -4.32 7.34 -13.70
N SER A 42 -4.15 7.58 -15.01
CA SER A 42 -4.66 8.76 -15.70
C SER A 42 -6.04 8.57 -16.35
N GLY A 43 -6.57 7.34 -16.37
CA GLY A 43 -7.84 7.01 -17.05
C GLY A 43 -7.69 6.39 -18.44
N ALA A 44 -6.51 5.85 -18.77
CA ALA A 44 -6.31 5.13 -20.03
C ALA A 44 -7.26 3.93 -20.14
N ARG A 45 -8.09 3.90 -21.19
CA ARG A 45 -9.04 2.80 -21.44
C ARG A 45 -8.35 1.53 -21.99
N ASP A 46 -7.39 1.03 -21.23
CA ASP A 46 -6.58 -0.15 -21.52
C ASP A 46 -6.69 -1.14 -20.35
N ALA A 47 -7.02 -2.40 -20.67
CA ALA A 47 -7.27 -3.42 -19.65
C ALA A 47 -6.01 -3.70 -18.81
N ASN A 48 -4.81 -3.63 -19.38
CA ASN A 48 -3.58 -3.89 -18.64
C ASN A 48 -3.27 -2.73 -17.70
N GLU A 49 -3.44 -1.47 -18.14
CA GLU A 49 -3.23 -0.31 -17.26
C GLU A 49 -4.20 -0.29 -16.09
N VAL A 50 -5.46 -0.64 -16.32
CA VAL A 50 -6.45 -0.74 -15.24
C VAL A 50 -6.07 -1.86 -14.26
N GLU A 51 -5.80 -3.07 -14.74
CA GLU A 51 -5.43 -4.18 -13.85
C GLU A 51 -4.13 -3.92 -13.09
N ASN A 52 -3.12 -3.32 -13.74
CA ASN A 52 -1.88 -2.94 -13.07
C ASN A 52 -2.12 -1.94 -11.94
N PHE A 53 -2.93 -0.89 -12.18
CA PHE A 53 -3.28 0.07 -11.13
C PHE A 53 -3.99 -0.59 -9.96
N LEU A 54 -4.98 -1.44 -10.23
CA LEU A 54 -5.74 -2.13 -9.19
C LEU A 54 -4.84 -3.07 -8.37
N PHE A 55 -3.95 -3.80 -9.04
CA PHE A 55 -3.01 -4.70 -8.40
C PHE A 55 -1.98 -3.94 -7.55
N ASP A 56 -1.39 -2.86 -8.06
CA ASP A 56 -0.43 -2.02 -7.35
C ASP A 56 -1.06 -1.43 -6.07
N MET A 57 -2.32 -0.99 -6.13
CA MET A 57 -3.05 -0.51 -4.96
C MET A 57 -3.28 -1.62 -3.93
N GLU A 58 -3.63 -2.83 -4.35
CA GLU A 58 -3.79 -3.98 -3.45
C GLU A 58 -2.47 -4.31 -2.73
N GLN A 59 -1.34 -4.34 -3.47
CA GLN A 59 -0.03 -4.57 -2.87
C GLN A 59 0.36 -3.44 -1.91
N TYR A 60 0.04 -2.19 -2.25
CA TYR A 60 0.30 -1.05 -1.38
C TYR A 60 -0.51 -1.12 -0.09
N PHE A 61 -1.79 -1.49 -0.14
CA PHE A 61 -2.59 -1.66 1.07
C PHE A 61 -2.03 -2.75 1.98
N LEU A 62 -1.57 -3.86 1.41
CA LEU A 62 -0.91 -4.93 2.16
C LEU A 62 0.39 -4.45 2.80
N ALA A 63 1.26 -3.79 2.04
CA ALA A 63 2.53 -3.29 2.54
C ALA A 63 2.36 -2.18 3.61
N ALA A 64 1.33 -1.35 3.47
CA ALA A 64 1.01 -0.24 4.37
C ALA A 64 0.06 -0.62 5.52
N ASN A 65 -0.34 -1.90 5.61
CA ASN A 65 -1.31 -2.42 6.59
C ASN A 65 -2.61 -1.58 6.64
N VAL A 66 -3.14 -1.21 5.48
CA VAL A 66 -4.40 -0.46 5.35
C VAL A 66 -5.55 -1.47 5.28
N GLU A 67 -6.21 -1.68 6.42
CA GLU A 67 -7.32 -2.64 6.53
C GLU A 67 -8.69 -1.98 6.34
N ASP A 68 -8.85 -0.74 6.80
CA ASP A 68 -10.11 0.01 6.74
C ASP A 68 -10.53 0.32 5.29
N GLU A 69 -11.73 -0.10 4.92
CA GLU A 69 -12.25 -0.01 3.55
C GLU A 69 -12.40 1.44 3.07
N ALA A 70 -12.88 2.34 3.93
CA ALA A 70 -13.01 3.76 3.59
C ALA A 70 -11.63 4.41 3.33
N ARG A 71 -10.63 4.04 4.13
CA ARG A 71 -9.23 4.46 3.91
C ARG A 71 -8.65 3.86 2.63
N LYS A 72 -8.96 2.62 2.27
CA LYS A 72 -8.54 2.06 0.97
C LYS A 72 -9.11 2.87 -0.20
N VAL A 73 -10.42 3.13 -0.19
CA VAL A 73 -11.09 3.95 -1.22
C VAL A 73 -10.47 5.35 -1.28
N SER A 74 -10.33 6.02 -0.13
CA SER A 74 -9.73 7.35 -0.07
C SER A 74 -8.29 7.36 -0.60
N THR A 75 -7.48 6.36 -0.25
CA THR A 75 -6.08 6.27 -0.69
C THR A 75 -5.98 5.99 -2.19
N ALA A 76 -6.70 4.99 -2.73
CA ALA A 76 -6.68 4.69 -4.17
C ALA A 76 -7.12 5.90 -5.01
N THR A 77 -8.17 6.60 -4.57
CA THR A 77 -8.69 7.75 -5.31
C THR A 77 -7.75 8.96 -5.29
N MET A 78 -6.80 9.03 -4.34
CA MET A 78 -5.71 10.02 -4.38
C MET A 78 -4.75 9.77 -5.55
N TYR A 79 -4.51 8.52 -5.93
CA TYR A 79 -3.64 8.14 -7.05
C TYR A 79 -4.32 8.20 -8.42
N LEU A 80 -5.59 8.60 -8.49
CA LEU A 80 -6.25 8.92 -9.75
C LEU A 80 -5.83 10.32 -10.23
N THR A 81 -5.52 10.41 -11.52
CA THR A 81 -5.13 11.62 -12.25
C THR A 81 -5.90 11.69 -13.57
N GLY A 82 -5.76 12.78 -14.33
CA GLY A 82 -6.37 12.92 -15.65
C GLY A 82 -7.89 12.67 -15.67
N ASP A 83 -8.33 11.89 -16.64
CA ASP A 83 -9.74 11.55 -16.85
C ASP A 83 -10.31 10.70 -15.71
N ALA A 84 -9.48 9.82 -15.13
CA ALA A 84 -9.90 9.04 -13.95
C ALA A 84 -10.21 9.94 -12.75
N LYS A 85 -9.47 11.04 -12.58
CA LYS A 85 -9.75 12.01 -11.51
C LYS A 85 -11.03 12.80 -11.78
N LEU A 86 -11.33 13.14 -13.03
CA LEU A 86 -12.58 13.80 -13.41
C LEU A 86 -13.79 12.89 -13.15
N TRP A 87 -13.71 11.62 -13.57
CA TRP A 87 -14.72 10.61 -13.26
C TRP A 87 -14.95 10.47 -11.74
N TRP A 88 -13.87 10.38 -10.95
CA TRP A 88 -14.01 10.28 -9.50
C TRP A 88 -14.70 11.51 -8.89
N ARG A 89 -14.47 12.73 -9.40
CA ARG A 89 -15.17 13.93 -8.91
C ARG A 89 -16.69 13.81 -9.11
N ILE A 90 -17.12 13.26 -10.26
CA ILE A 90 -18.53 13.00 -10.53
C ILE A 90 -19.06 11.97 -9.53
N LYS A 91 -18.39 10.83 -9.38
CA LYS A 91 -18.79 9.78 -8.42
C LYS A 91 -18.83 10.28 -6.98
N TYR A 92 -17.87 11.09 -6.57
CA TYR A 92 -17.84 11.67 -5.24
C TYR A 92 -19.07 12.56 -4.99
N SER A 93 -19.48 13.38 -5.97
CA SER A 93 -20.73 14.15 -5.88
C SER A 93 -21.98 13.26 -5.81
N GLU A 94 -22.00 12.11 -6.50
CA GLU A 94 -23.09 11.13 -6.40
C GLU A 94 -23.17 10.48 -5.02
N ILE A 95 -22.01 10.15 -4.41
CA ILE A 95 -21.91 9.61 -3.05
C ILE A 95 -22.41 10.64 -2.03
N GLN A 96 -21.99 11.91 -2.15
CA GLN A 96 -22.47 12.99 -1.26
C GLN A 96 -23.99 13.21 -1.38
N ALA A 97 -24.56 12.94 -2.55
CA ALA A 97 -25.99 12.98 -2.78
C ALA A 97 -26.73 11.67 -2.38
N ASN A 98 -26.03 10.71 -1.76
CA ASN A 98 -26.54 9.37 -1.42
C ASN A 98 -27.14 8.60 -2.61
N ARG A 99 -26.67 8.88 -3.84
CA ARG A 99 -27.16 8.21 -5.07
C ARG A 99 -26.40 6.93 -5.39
N VAL A 100 -25.16 6.81 -4.92
CA VAL A 100 -24.25 5.69 -5.19
C VAL A 100 -23.49 5.35 -3.90
N GLN A 101 -23.26 4.06 -3.67
CA GLN A 101 -22.37 3.57 -2.61
C GLN A 101 -21.08 3.04 -3.25
N LEU A 102 -19.95 3.65 -2.89
CA LEU A 102 -18.59 3.25 -3.27
C LEU A 102 -17.67 3.40 -2.05
N ASP A 103 -18.09 2.84 -0.93
CA ASP A 103 -17.43 2.92 0.39
C ASP A 103 -16.48 1.73 0.66
N THR A 104 -16.44 0.75 -0.24
CA THR A 104 -15.52 -0.39 -0.17
C THR A 104 -14.58 -0.46 -1.36
N TRP A 105 -13.42 -1.06 -1.15
CA TRP A 105 -12.43 -1.30 -2.20
C TRP A 105 -12.99 -2.17 -3.32
N ALA A 106 -13.78 -3.18 -2.98
CA ALA A 106 -14.40 -4.08 -3.95
C ALA A 106 -15.32 -3.33 -4.93
N LEU A 107 -16.18 -2.45 -4.40
CA LEU A 107 -17.09 -1.64 -5.20
C LEU A 107 -16.34 -0.63 -6.08
N LEU A 108 -15.32 0.04 -5.53
CA LEU A 108 -14.49 0.95 -6.31
C LEU A 108 -13.77 0.22 -7.45
N ARG A 109 -13.20 -0.95 -7.19
CA ARG A 109 -12.50 -1.78 -8.17
C ARG A 109 -13.42 -2.16 -9.33
N GLU A 110 -14.64 -2.60 -9.03
CA GLU A 110 -15.64 -2.91 -10.04
C GLU A 110 -16.02 -1.66 -10.86
N ALA A 111 -16.28 -0.53 -10.20
CA ALA A 111 -16.64 0.71 -10.88
C ALA A 111 -15.52 1.22 -11.82
N ILE A 112 -14.26 1.11 -11.41
CA ILE A 112 -13.10 1.45 -12.25
C ILE A 112 -13.03 0.52 -13.47
N ARG A 113 -13.23 -0.79 -13.28
CA ARG A 113 -13.27 -1.73 -14.41
C ARG A 113 -14.37 -1.40 -15.39
N VAL A 114 -15.59 -1.17 -14.90
CA VAL A 114 -16.75 -0.84 -15.76
C VAL A 114 -16.51 0.45 -16.55
N GLU A 115 -15.92 1.48 -15.94
CA GLU A 115 -15.69 2.76 -16.61
C GLU A 115 -14.53 2.71 -17.62
N PHE A 116 -13.45 2.03 -17.28
CA PHE A 116 -12.19 2.15 -18.00
C PHE A 116 -11.75 0.90 -18.75
N PHE A 117 -12.44 -0.24 -18.61
CA PHE A 117 -12.19 -1.34 -19.52
C PHE A 117 -12.66 -0.95 -20.93
N PRO A 118 -11.87 -1.25 -21.98
CA PRO A 118 -12.37 -1.10 -23.33
C PRO A 118 -13.56 -2.06 -23.52
N GLU A 119 -14.71 -1.56 -23.98
CA GLU A 119 -15.96 -2.34 -24.17
C GLU A 119 -15.75 -3.67 -24.92
N ASN A 120 -14.65 -3.79 -25.67
CA ASN A 120 -14.26 -4.88 -26.54
C ASN A 120 -13.12 -5.76 -25.99
N VAL A 121 -12.92 -5.91 -24.67
CA VAL A 121 -11.83 -6.76 -24.10
C VAL A 121 -11.78 -8.15 -24.74
N GLU A 122 -12.94 -8.75 -25.03
CA GLU A 122 -13.03 -10.05 -25.70
C GLU A 122 -12.53 -10.01 -27.15
N TYR A 123 -12.84 -8.94 -27.90
CA TYR A 123 -12.33 -8.72 -29.25
C TYR A 123 -10.84 -8.42 -29.24
N ASN A 124 -10.34 -7.61 -28.30
CA ASN A 124 -8.92 -7.29 -28.18
C ASN A 124 -8.09 -8.52 -27.74
N ALA A 125 -8.61 -9.35 -26.83
CA ALA A 125 -8.00 -10.63 -26.47
C ALA A 125 -7.98 -11.58 -27.68
N ARG A 126 -9.06 -11.67 -28.45
CA ARG A 126 -9.11 -12.44 -29.70
C ARG A 126 -8.15 -11.89 -30.77
N GLN A 127 -7.96 -10.58 -30.87
CA GLN A 127 -7.03 -9.96 -31.81
C GLN A 127 -5.57 -10.14 -31.38
N ALA A 128 -5.26 -10.08 -30.08
CA ALA A 128 -3.92 -10.35 -29.55
C ALA A 128 -3.50 -11.80 -29.80
N LEU A 129 -4.41 -12.76 -29.61
CA LEU A 129 -4.18 -14.17 -29.92
C LEU A 129 -4.00 -14.45 -31.42
N ARG A 130 -4.59 -13.62 -32.30
CA ARG A 130 -4.42 -13.74 -33.77
C ARG A 130 -3.09 -13.18 -34.28
N LYS A 131 -2.34 -12.47 -33.44
CA LYS A 131 -1.03 -11.87 -33.77
C LYS A 131 0.16 -12.65 -33.19
N LEU A 132 -0.11 -13.77 -32.51
CA LEU A 132 0.86 -14.79 -32.10
C LEU A 132 0.98 -15.86 -33.19
#